data_AF-A0A9D9GX39-F1
#
_entry.id   AF-A0A9D9GX39-F1
#
_cell.length_a   1.000
_cell.length_b   1.000
_cell.length_c   1.000
_cell.angle_alpha   90.00
_cell.angle_beta   90.00
_cell.angle_gamma   90.00
#
_symmetry.space_group_name_H-M   'P 1'
#
loop_
_entity.id
_entity.type
_entity.pdbx_description
1 polymer ?
#
loop_
_entity_poly.entity_id
_entity_poly.type
_entity_poly.pdbx_seq_one_letter_code
_entity_poly.pdbx_strand_id
1 'polypeptide(L)'
;MPKKYTKEDFINRAKEVWGKEFYKFIYDELEYNGSKSISTFICKIHGKYKQCVGSHLQKVDCPECAKIKRAEKHRSNTEKWKEKAMKVWNGEYEYDESVYTGATDEIWIRCKKHGLFKQRACDHLSGYGCQKCGYEKVSNFLKNKPKSEEHIQKLIDRMINSNTNFNYKSKTEQKFIDELIKPLNIHFIQQYWFKDIHQLSDVYIPSLNSVIEFEGDFWHCNPKLFPNGAKYNCQKEKIKKDKIKYEYFDSKNIKYLRVWENDYRNNLNLVKEEITRFINNQSNTIQN
;
A
#
# COMPACT_ATOMS: atom_id res chain seq x y z
N MET A 1 78.44 15.49 -11.60
CA MET A 1 77.06 15.94 -11.28
C MET A 1 76.08 14.96 -11.93
N PRO A 2 75.00 14.52 -11.28
CA PRO A 2 74.02 13.63 -11.91
C PRO A 2 73.38 14.33 -13.13
N LYS A 3 73.21 13.57 -14.23
CA LYS A 3 72.63 14.05 -15.48
C LYS A 3 71.24 14.65 -15.21
N LYS A 4 71.07 15.95 -15.47
CA LYS A 4 69.75 16.59 -15.43
C LYS A 4 68.96 16.11 -16.65
N TYR A 5 67.86 15.39 -16.40
CA TYR A 5 66.93 14.98 -17.46
C TYR A 5 66.26 16.21 -18.07
N THR A 6 66.19 16.25 -19.40
CA THR A 6 65.56 17.31 -20.18
C THR A 6 64.09 16.98 -20.49
N LYS A 7 63.33 17.97 -21.01
CA LYS A 7 61.99 17.76 -21.56
C LYS A 7 62.01 16.70 -22.68
N GLU A 8 63.04 16.72 -23.52
CA GLU A 8 63.21 15.78 -24.62
C GLU A 8 63.47 14.34 -24.13
N ASP A 9 64.31 14.18 -23.09
CA ASP A 9 64.54 12.87 -22.46
C ASP A 9 63.22 12.29 -21.91
N PHE A 10 62.36 13.12 -21.33
CA PHE A 10 61.04 12.68 -20.86
C PHE A 10 60.15 12.22 -22.01
N ILE A 11 60.07 12.99 -23.10
CA ILE A 11 59.22 12.65 -24.25
C ILE A 11 59.68 11.33 -24.88
N ASN A 12 61.00 11.13 -25.04
CA ASN A 12 61.55 9.87 -25.55
C ASN A 12 61.20 8.69 -24.64
N ARG A 13 61.36 8.83 -23.32
CA ARG A 13 60.96 7.80 -22.36
C ARG A 13 59.46 7.54 -22.36
N ALA A 14 58.64 8.59 -22.52
CA ALA A 14 57.20 8.43 -22.63
C ALA A 14 56.83 7.65 -23.91
N LYS A 15 57.52 7.90 -25.03
CA LYS A 15 57.32 7.15 -26.28
C LYS A 15 57.65 5.67 -26.13
N GLU A 16 58.74 5.33 -25.44
CA GLU A 16 59.10 3.94 -25.12
C GLU A 16 58.04 3.26 -24.24
N VAL A 17 57.65 3.90 -23.14
CA VAL A 17 56.68 3.33 -22.19
C VAL A 17 55.33 3.12 -22.86
N TRP A 18 54.78 4.16 -23.50
CA TRP A 18 53.42 4.13 -24.04
C TRP A 18 53.31 3.42 -25.40
N GLY A 19 54.42 3.26 -26.13
CA GLY A 19 54.44 2.59 -27.43
C GLY A 19 53.42 3.19 -28.38
N LYS A 20 52.52 2.36 -28.94
CA LYS A 20 51.45 2.82 -29.84
C LYS A 20 50.47 3.82 -29.19
N GLU A 21 50.30 3.76 -27.88
CA GLU A 21 49.40 4.66 -27.15
C GLU A 21 50.00 6.05 -26.89
N PHE A 22 51.29 6.26 -27.19
CA PHE A 22 51.98 7.54 -27.02
C PHE A 22 51.23 8.67 -27.75
N TYR A 23 50.74 8.38 -28.95
CA TYR A 23 50.04 9.35 -29.81
C TYR A 23 48.64 9.75 -29.31
N LYS A 24 48.18 9.22 -28.17
CA LYS A 24 46.95 9.68 -27.50
C LYS A 24 47.14 11.01 -26.76
N PHE A 25 48.39 11.42 -26.55
CA PHE A 25 48.75 12.60 -25.78
C PHE A 25 49.45 13.64 -26.65
N ILE A 26 49.27 14.91 -26.28
CA ILE A 26 49.98 16.06 -26.83
C ILE A 26 50.75 16.72 -25.67
N TYR A 27 52.00 17.11 -25.92
CA TYR A 27 52.98 17.56 -24.92
C TYR A 27 53.39 19.04 -25.09
N ASP A 28 52.62 19.80 -25.85
CA ASP A 28 52.94 21.18 -26.22
C ASP A 28 53.13 22.07 -24.97
N GLU A 29 52.24 21.92 -24.00
CA GLU A 29 52.25 22.65 -22.72
C GLU A 29 52.98 21.91 -21.59
N LEU A 30 53.79 20.91 -21.92
CA LEU A 30 54.56 20.16 -20.93
C LEU A 30 55.71 21.01 -20.39
N GLU A 31 55.68 21.26 -19.08
CA GLU A 31 56.80 21.73 -18.27
C GLU A 31 57.43 20.57 -17.49
N TYR A 32 58.75 20.40 -17.56
CA TYR A 32 59.45 19.28 -16.89
C TYR A 32 60.47 19.81 -15.88
N ASN A 33 60.17 19.63 -14.59
CA ASN A 33 61.05 20.02 -13.48
C ASN A 33 61.39 18.83 -12.55
N GLY A 34 61.35 17.61 -13.11
CA GLY A 34 61.64 16.36 -12.42
C GLY A 34 60.45 15.41 -12.30
N SER A 35 60.68 14.17 -11.85
CA SER A 35 59.63 13.14 -11.85
C SER A 35 58.46 13.40 -10.91
N LYS A 36 58.65 14.21 -9.86
CA LYS A 36 57.58 14.60 -8.92
C LYS A 36 56.84 15.87 -9.34
N SER A 37 57.27 16.56 -10.42
CA SER A 37 56.60 17.79 -10.84
C SER A 37 55.23 17.46 -11.44
N ILE A 38 54.25 18.31 -11.15
CA ILE A 38 52.96 18.31 -11.82
C ILE A 38 53.10 19.11 -13.11
N SER A 39 52.59 18.58 -14.22
CA SER A 39 52.63 19.24 -15.52
C SER A 39 51.29 19.13 -16.25
N THR A 40 51.14 19.92 -17.29
CA THR A 40 49.96 19.93 -18.16
C THR A 40 50.17 18.98 -19.32
N PHE A 41 49.21 18.07 -19.51
CA PHE A 41 49.13 17.14 -20.63
C PHE A 41 47.82 17.35 -21.34
N ILE A 42 47.76 17.05 -22.64
CA ILE A 42 46.53 17.11 -23.41
C ILE A 42 46.21 15.70 -23.89
N CYS A 43 45.07 15.16 -23.46
CA CYS A 43 44.51 13.94 -24.02
C CYS A 43 43.75 14.32 -25.30
N LYS A 44 44.01 13.64 -26.43
CA LYS A 44 43.34 13.96 -27.71
C LYS A 44 41.81 13.82 -27.68
N ILE A 45 41.28 13.04 -26.73
CA ILE A 45 39.84 12.79 -26.61
C ILE A 45 39.18 13.53 -25.43
N HIS A 46 39.92 13.84 -24.36
CA HIS A 46 39.37 14.46 -23.15
C HIS A 46 39.94 15.86 -22.84
N GLY A 47 40.85 16.36 -23.67
CA GLY A 47 41.44 17.69 -23.53
C GLY A 47 42.52 17.79 -22.45
N LYS A 48 42.74 19.01 -21.96
CA LYS A 48 43.80 19.37 -21.01
C LYS A 48 43.56 18.76 -19.62
N TYR A 49 44.60 18.22 -19.02
CA TYR A 49 44.60 17.74 -17.64
C TYR A 49 45.97 17.93 -16.98
N LYS A 50 45.99 17.98 -15.65
CA LYS A 50 47.22 18.07 -14.86
C LYS A 50 47.56 16.71 -14.27
N GLN A 51 48.83 16.32 -14.32
CA GLN A 51 49.30 15.06 -13.75
C GLN A 51 50.76 15.17 -13.30
N CYS A 52 51.14 14.35 -12.32
CA CYS A 52 52.55 14.12 -12.00
C CYS A 52 53.26 13.44 -13.20
N VAL A 53 54.38 14.01 -13.61
CA VAL A 53 55.20 13.55 -14.73
C VAL A 53 55.65 12.09 -14.55
N GLY A 54 56.04 11.71 -13.33
CA GLY A 54 56.40 10.34 -13.00
C GLY A 54 55.22 9.37 -13.14
N SER A 55 54.01 9.79 -12.78
CA SER A 55 52.79 8.97 -12.96
C SER A 55 52.45 8.74 -14.43
N HIS A 56 52.69 9.74 -15.30
CA HIS A 56 52.52 9.55 -16.75
C HIS A 56 53.43 8.43 -17.28
N LEU A 57 54.67 8.35 -16.80
CA LEU A 57 55.60 7.25 -17.14
C LEU A 57 55.24 5.91 -16.49
N GLN A 58 54.34 5.89 -15.50
CA GLN A 58 53.78 4.65 -14.92
C GLN A 58 52.53 4.18 -15.66
N LYS A 59 52.24 4.73 -16.85
CA LYS A 59 51.03 4.45 -17.65
C LYS A 59 49.73 4.81 -16.95
N VAL A 60 49.76 5.83 -16.09
CA VAL A 60 48.51 6.36 -15.52
C VAL A 60 47.88 7.25 -16.58
N ASP A 61 46.73 6.82 -17.11
CA ASP A 61 45.94 7.58 -18.09
C ASP A 61 45.46 8.93 -17.54
N CYS A 62 44.96 9.79 -18.44
CA CYS A 62 44.19 10.96 -18.01
C CYS A 62 42.97 10.53 -17.17
N PRO A 63 42.48 11.41 -16.28
CA PRO A 63 41.40 11.07 -15.34
C PRO A 63 40.17 10.44 -15.99
N GLU A 64 39.75 10.95 -17.15
CA GLU A 64 38.57 10.45 -17.87
C GLU A 64 38.82 9.09 -18.54
N CYS A 65 39.96 8.89 -19.21
CA CYS A 65 40.35 7.58 -19.76
C CYS A 65 40.43 6.52 -18.65
N ALA A 66 41.00 6.87 -17.49
CA ALA A 66 41.11 5.97 -16.35
C ALA A 66 39.73 5.58 -15.79
N LYS A 67 38.78 6.54 -15.73
CA LYS A 67 37.38 6.27 -15.35
C LYS A 67 36.71 5.32 -16.34
N ILE A 68 36.85 5.54 -17.64
CA ILE A 68 36.27 4.69 -18.70
C ILE A 68 36.82 3.26 -18.59
N LYS A 69 38.14 3.10 -18.56
CA LYS A 69 38.79 1.77 -18.42
C LYS A 69 38.34 1.05 -17.15
N ARG A 70 38.21 1.76 -16.03
CA ARG A 70 37.70 1.20 -14.78
C ARG A 70 36.25 0.75 -14.93
N ALA A 71 35.40 1.58 -15.52
CA ALA A 71 33.99 1.27 -15.74
C ALA A 71 33.84 0.02 -16.64
N GLU A 72 34.62 -0.09 -17.72
CA GLU A 72 34.62 -1.26 -18.62
C GLU A 72 35.08 -2.52 -17.90
N LYS A 73 36.18 -2.46 -17.14
CA LYS A 73 36.69 -3.60 -16.38
C LYS A 73 35.69 -4.15 -15.37
N HIS A 74 34.88 -3.26 -14.78
CA HIS A 74 33.89 -3.62 -13.76
C HIS A 74 32.47 -3.76 -14.32
N ARG A 75 32.27 -3.60 -15.64
CA ARG A 75 30.95 -3.74 -16.26
C ARG A 75 30.51 -5.20 -16.14
N SER A 76 29.41 -5.44 -15.42
CA SER A 76 28.74 -6.74 -15.41
C SER A 76 28.02 -6.94 -16.75
N ASN A 77 27.69 -8.19 -17.05
CA ASN A 77 26.72 -8.52 -18.10
C ASN A 77 25.44 -9.09 -17.46
N THR A 78 24.41 -9.30 -18.27
CA THR A 78 23.11 -9.84 -17.85
C THR A 78 23.23 -11.14 -17.08
N GLU A 79 23.98 -12.12 -17.57
CA GLU A 79 24.10 -13.43 -16.92
C GLU A 79 24.78 -13.35 -15.55
N LYS A 80 25.92 -12.64 -15.47
CA LYS A 80 26.60 -12.41 -14.17
C LYS A 80 25.73 -11.62 -13.20
N TRP A 81 24.88 -10.72 -13.69
CA TRP A 81 23.95 -9.99 -12.85
C TRP A 81 22.85 -10.92 -12.31
N LYS A 82 22.25 -11.77 -13.17
CA LYS A 82 21.24 -12.76 -12.78
C LYS A 82 21.76 -13.74 -11.73
N GLU A 83 22.98 -14.26 -11.91
CA GLU A 83 23.63 -15.13 -10.93
C GLU A 83 23.76 -14.50 -9.54
N LYS A 84 24.12 -13.20 -9.49
CA LYS A 84 24.21 -12.46 -8.23
C LYS A 84 22.82 -12.25 -7.62
N ALA A 85 21.84 -11.90 -8.45
CA ALA A 85 20.47 -11.64 -8.00
C ALA A 85 19.82 -12.91 -7.42
N MET A 86 20.02 -14.07 -8.06
CA MET A 86 19.59 -15.38 -7.55
C MET A 86 20.16 -15.69 -6.16
N LYS A 87 21.43 -15.34 -5.91
CA LYS A 87 22.06 -15.53 -4.59
C LYS A 87 21.48 -14.61 -3.52
N VAL A 88 21.17 -13.36 -3.86
CA VAL A 88 20.60 -12.38 -2.91
C VAL A 88 19.18 -12.77 -2.49
N TRP A 89 18.37 -13.25 -3.43
CA TRP A 89 16.94 -13.44 -3.23
C TRP A 89 16.50 -14.90 -3.06
N ASN A 90 17.43 -15.84 -3.13
CA ASN A 90 17.20 -17.27 -2.88
C ASN A 90 15.92 -17.82 -3.56
N GLY A 91 15.67 -17.41 -4.81
CA GLY A 91 14.53 -17.85 -5.61
C GLY A 91 13.20 -17.13 -5.40
N GLU A 92 13.14 -15.98 -4.71
CA GLU A 92 11.91 -15.18 -4.59
C GLU A 92 11.49 -14.45 -5.89
N TYR A 93 12.43 -14.31 -6.84
CA TYR A 93 12.26 -13.56 -8.08
C TYR A 93 12.75 -14.34 -9.30
N GLU A 94 12.20 -13.99 -10.46
CA GLU A 94 12.52 -14.53 -11.78
C GLU A 94 13.02 -13.40 -12.70
N TYR A 95 13.92 -13.73 -13.63
CA TYR A 95 14.72 -12.76 -14.39
C TYR A 95 14.67 -12.97 -15.91
N ASP A 96 13.68 -13.70 -16.43
CA ASP A 96 13.61 -14.05 -17.86
C ASP A 96 13.56 -12.80 -18.76
N GLU A 97 12.89 -11.75 -18.29
CA GLU A 97 12.75 -10.47 -18.99
C GLU A 97 13.81 -9.42 -18.59
N SER A 98 14.76 -9.80 -17.72
CA SER A 98 15.81 -8.89 -17.25
C SER A 98 16.92 -8.74 -18.28
N VAL A 99 17.16 -7.50 -18.74
CA VAL A 99 18.29 -7.13 -19.60
C VAL A 99 19.16 -6.10 -18.86
N TYR A 100 20.40 -6.47 -18.52
CA TYR A 100 21.31 -5.59 -17.78
C TYR A 100 22.15 -4.73 -18.73
N THR A 101 21.94 -3.42 -18.68
CA THR A 101 22.76 -2.42 -19.41
C THR A 101 23.68 -1.62 -18.48
N GLY A 102 23.33 -1.51 -17.20
CA GLY A 102 24.07 -0.74 -16.22
C GLY A 102 23.52 -0.92 -14.81
N ALA A 103 24.31 -0.56 -13.80
CA ALA A 103 23.93 -0.72 -12.40
C ALA A 103 22.75 0.21 -12.01
N THR A 104 22.74 1.42 -12.55
CA THR A 104 21.72 2.44 -12.28
C THR A 104 20.48 2.32 -13.17
N ASP A 105 20.53 1.44 -14.16
CA ASP A 105 19.47 1.29 -15.15
C ASP A 105 18.34 0.44 -14.58
N GLU A 106 17.11 0.78 -14.98
CA GLU A 106 15.93 0.00 -14.63
C GLU A 106 15.85 -1.27 -15.49
N ILE A 107 15.55 -2.38 -14.82
CA ILE A 107 15.38 -3.67 -15.44
C ILE A 107 14.02 -4.26 -15.02
N TRP A 108 13.47 -5.13 -15.86
CA TRP A 108 12.28 -5.89 -15.52
C TRP A 108 12.65 -7.06 -14.62
N ILE A 109 11.90 -7.21 -13.53
CA ILE A 109 12.06 -8.31 -12.56
C ILE A 109 10.67 -8.85 -12.26
N ARG A 110 10.53 -10.17 -12.22
CA ARG A 110 9.26 -10.83 -11.89
C ARG A 110 9.29 -11.28 -10.43
N CYS A 111 8.44 -10.67 -9.61
CA CYS A 111 8.16 -11.18 -8.29
C CYS A 111 7.18 -12.36 -8.39
N LYS A 112 7.50 -13.51 -7.79
CA LYS A 112 6.63 -14.69 -7.81
C LYS A 112 5.23 -14.45 -7.21
N LYS A 113 5.09 -13.48 -6.30
CA LYS A 113 3.81 -13.14 -5.65
C LYS A 113 3.03 -12.04 -6.35
N HIS A 114 3.74 -11.05 -6.89
CA HIS A 114 3.14 -9.77 -7.28
C HIS A 114 3.30 -9.42 -8.75
N GLY A 115 3.97 -10.27 -9.52
CA GLY A 115 4.18 -10.13 -10.96
C GLY A 115 5.38 -9.25 -11.32
N LEU A 116 5.37 -8.76 -12.57
CA LEU A 116 6.44 -7.93 -13.13
C LEU A 116 6.47 -6.53 -12.51
N PHE A 117 7.67 -6.04 -12.25
CA PHE A 117 7.93 -4.67 -11.85
C PHE A 117 9.29 -4.22 -12.37
N LYS A 118 9.51 -2.90 -12.40
CA LYS A 118 10.80 -2.30 -12.71
C LYS A 118 11.54 -1.91 -11.45
N GLN A 119 12.86 -2.08 -11.48
CA GLN A 119 13.75 -1.62 -10.42
C GLN A 119 15.15 -1.42 -10.97
N ARG A 120 15.94 -0.54 -10.34
CA ARG A 120 17.37 -0.42 -10.66
C ARG A 120 18.10 -1.72 -10.34
N ALA A 121 19.00 -2.11 -11.24
CA ALA A 121 19.77 -3.34 -11.10
C ALA A 121 20.65 -3.36 -9.83
N CYS A 122 21.19 -2.21 -9.39
CA CYS A 122 21.96 -2.09 -8.16
C CYS A 122 21.10 -2.21 -6.89
N ASP A 123 19.91 -1.63 -6.89
CA ASP A 123 19.00 -1.65 -5.74
C ASP A 123 18.53 -3.08 -5.49
N HIS A 124 18.20 -3.80 -6.56
CA HIS A 124 17.79 -5.20 -6.44
C HIS A 124 18.89 -6.08 -5.82
N LEU A 125 20.16 -5.90 -6.22
CA LEU A 125 21.30 -6.61 -5.62
C LEU A 125 21.60 -6.17 -4.19
N SER A 126 21.15 -4.98 -3.79
CA SER A 126 21.30 -4.46 -2.42
C SER A 126 20.20 -4.95 -1.48
N GLY A 127 19.29 -5.81 -1.95
CA GLY A 127 18.21 -6.39 -1.15
C GLY A 127 16.91 -5.59 -1.16
N TYR A 128 16.76 -4.59 -2.05
CA TYR A 128 15.47 -3.95 -2.27
C TYR A 128 14.59 -4.82 -3.18
N GLY A 129 13.43 -5.25 -2.69
CA GLY A 129 12.53 -6.14 -3.41
C GLY A 129 11.37 -5.42 -4.07
N CYS A 130 10.33 -6.17 -4.42
CA CYS A 130 9.10 -5.61 -4.93
C CYS A 130 8.40 -4.72 -3.90
N GLN A 131 7.81 -3.61 -4.37
CA GLN A 131 7.17 -2.63 -3.48
C GLN A 131 6.01 -3.25 -2.67
N LYS A 132 5.20 -4.11 -3.30
CA LYS A 132 4.07 -4.79 -2.62
C LYS A 132 4.56 -5.72 -1.51
N CYS A 133 5.65 -6.46 -1.75
CA CYS A 133 6.35 -7.29 -0.78
C CYS A 133 6.83 -6.44 0.41
N GLY A 134 7.39 -5.26 0.13
CA GLY A 134 7.78 -4.28 1.15
C GLY A 134 6.60 -3.84 2.01
N TYR A 135 5.47 -3.50 1.39
CA TYR A 135 4.25 -3.12 2.12
C TYR A 135 3.69 -4.25 2.98
N GLU A 136 3.70 -5.49 2.50
CA GLU A 136 3.27 -6.66 3.28
C GLU A 136 4.15 -6.86 4.52
N LYS A 137 5.48 -6.75 4.37
CA LYS A 137 6.43 -6.84 5.50
C LYS A 137 6.15 -5.77 6.55
N VAL A 138 5.98 -4.51 6.12
CA VAL A 138 5.66 -3.39 7.02
C VAL A 138 4.30 -3.59 7.69
N SER A 139 3.27 -3.98 6.94
CA SER A 139 1.92 -4.24 7.48
C SER A 139 1.95 -5.31 8.56
N ASN A 140 2.63 -6.42 8.31
CA ASN A 140 2.78 -7.51 9.28
C ASN A 140 3.57 -7.07 10.53
N PHE A 141 4.64 -6.30 10.35
CA PHE A 141 5.38 -5.72 11.47
C PHE A 141 4.50 -4.79 12.32
N LEU A 142 3.73 -3.90 11.68
CA LEU A 142 2.83 -2.98 12.38
C LEU A 142 1.69 -3.69 13.12
N LYS A 143 1.18 -4.80 12.57
CA LYS A 143 0.17 -5.64 13.26
C LYS A 143 0.72 -6.28 14.53
N ASN A 144 2.00 -6.67 14.51
CA ASN A 144 2.65 -7.39 15.62
C ASN A 144 3.35 -6.46 16.62
N LYS A 145 3.51 -5.17 16.30
CA LYS A 145 4.16 -4.22 17.19
C LYS A 145 3.26 -3.94 18.40
N PRO A 146 3.75 -4.12 19.65
CA PRO A 146 2.98 -3.76 20.83
C PRO A 146 2.65 -2.27 20.78
N LYS A 147 1.36 -1.95 20.99
CA LYS A 147 0.88 -0.58 21.07
C LYS A 147 1.35 0.01 22.40
N SER A 148 1.76 1.28 22.40
CA SER A 148 2.09 1.98 23.65
C SER A 148 0.87 2.05 24.56
N GLU A 149 1.10 2.10 25.87
CA GLU A 149 0.02 2.27 26.86
C GLU A 149 -0.86 3.48 26.54
N GLU A 150 -0.27 4.61 26.12
CA GLU A 150 -1.01 5.79 25.67
C GLU A 150 -1.92 5.51 24.45
N HIS A 151 -1.44 4.74 23.48
CA HIS A 151 -2.24 4.37 22.32
C HIS A 151 -3.33 3.37 22.68
N ILE A 152 -3.06 2.43 23.59
CA ILE A 152 -4.05 1.51 24.13
C ILE A 152 -5.13 2.29 24.89
N GLN A 153 -4.74 3.25 25.73
CA GLN A 153 -5.67 4.12 26.44
C GLN A 153 -6.54 4.92 25.47
N LYS A 154 -5.96 5.53 24.43
CA LYS A 154 -6.74 6.22 23.37
C LYS A 154 -7.70 5.28 22.62
N LEU A 155 -7.33 4.01 22.43
CA LEU A 155 -8.24 3.01 21.84
C LEU A 155 -9.34 2.61 22.82
N ILE A 156 -9.02 2.42 24.10
CA ILE A 156 -9.99 2.17 25.16
C ILE A 156 -10.94 3.35 25.28
N ASP A 157 -10.45 4.59 25.31
CA ASP A 157 -11.27 5.80 25.35
C ASP A 157 -12.15 5.91 24.11
N ARG A 158 -11.64 5.58 22.91
CA ARG A 158 -12.47 5.49 21.70
C ARG A 158 -13.50 4.38 21.77
N MET A 159 -13.16 3.22 22.33
CA MET A 159 -14.07 2.09 22.49
C MET A 159 -15.14 2.37 23.54
N ILE A 160 -14.78 3.02 24.64
CA ILE A 160 -15.69 3.55 25.65
C ILE A 160 -16.57 4.61 25.00
N ASN A 161 -15.99 5.56 24.27
CA ASN A 161 -16.73 6.60 23.55
C ASN A 161 -17.58 6.07 22.39
N SER A 162 -17.27 4.89 21.83
CA SER A 162 -18.11 4.22 20.83
C SER A 162 -19.16 3.34 21.48
N ASN A 163 -18.88 2.75 22.64
CA ASN A 163 -19.87 2.01 23.44
C ASN A 163 -20.79 2.94 24.23
N THR A 164 -20.39 4.21 24.45
CA THR A 164 -21.26 5.30 24.92
C THR A 164 -21.84 6.12 23.77
N ASN A 165 -21.44 5.86 22.52
CA ASN A 165 -22.11 6.36 21.31
C ASN A 165 -22.68 5.22 20.47
N PHE A 166 -23.62 4.47 21.05
CA PHE A 166 -24.71 3.84 20.30
C PHE A 166 -25.67 4.91 19.75
N ASN A 167 -25.16 5.85 18.96
CA ASN A 167 -25.98 6.95 18.42
C ASN A 167 -25.45 7.50 17.09
N TYR A 168 -24.78 6.68 16.27
CA TYR A 168 -24.69 7.03 14.84
C TYR A 168 -26.00 6.66 14.16
N LYS A 169 -26.99 7.53 14.34
CA LYS A 169 -28.29 7.44 13.66
C LYS A 169 -28.10 7.90 12.22
N SER A 170 -28.62 7.13 11.26
CA SER A 170 -28.79 7.72 9.93
C SER A 170 -29.80 8.86 10.05
N LYS A 171 -29.58 9.98 9.35
CA LYS A 171 -30.55 11.10 9.34
C LYS A 171 -31.97 10.63 8.95
N THR A 172 -32.07 9.57 8.16
CA THR A 172 -33.31 8.96 7.69
C THR A 172 -34.02 8.16 8.77
N GLU A 173 -33.30 7.32 9.53
CA GLU A 173 -33.86 6.52 10.62
C GLU A 173 -34.38 7.41 11.76
N GLN A 174 -33.65 8.48 12.09
CA GLN A 174 -34.14 9.44 13.10
C GLN A 174 -35.44 10.12 12.64
N LYS A 175 -35.52 10.50 11.35
CA LYS A 175 -36.77 11.05 10.78
C LYS A 175 -37.91 10.05 10.80
N PHE A 176 -37.65 8.79 10.47
CA PHE A 176 -38.65 7.72 10.56
C PHE A 176 -39.27 7.62 11.96
N ILE A 177 -38.44 7.63 13.01
CA ILE A 177 -38.92 7.61 14.39
C ILE A 177 -39.75 8.86 14.72
N ASP A 178 -39.27 10.04 14.34
CA ASP A 178 -39.91 11.31 14.66
C ASP A 178 -41.25 11.49 13.94
N GLU A 179 -41.35 11.06 12.67
CA GLU A 179 -42.52 11.25 11.81
C GLU A 179 -43.58 10.15 11.98
N LEU A 180 -43.16 8.90 12.28
CA LEU A 180 -44.08 7.76 12.27
C LEU A 180 -44.28 7.09 13.63
N ILE A 181 -43.28 7.06 14.51
CA ILE A 181 -43.36 6.31 15.78
C ILE A 181 -43.78 7.22 16.93
N LYS A 182 -43.12 8.37 17.12
CA LYS A 182 -43.47 9.31 18.20
C LYS A 182 -44.94 9.77 18.16
N PRO A 183 -45.56 10.06 17.00
CA PRO A 183 -46.95 10.52 16.95
C PRO A 183 -47.97 9.47 17.39
N LEU A 184 -47.58 8.19 17.52
CA LEU A 184 -48.47 7.13 18.00
C LEU A 184 -48.71 7.18 19.51
N ASN A 185 -47.89 7.96 20.25
CA ASN A 185 -48.01 8.14 21.69
C ASN A 185 -47.98 6.83 22.50
N ILE A 186 -47.13 5.88 22.09
CA ILE A 186 -46.90 4.60 22.76
C ILE A 186 -45.52 4.61 23.41
N HIS A 187 -45.34 3.92 24.54
CA HIS A 187 -44.02 3.71 25.13
C HIS A 187 -43.19 2.74 24.28
N PHE A 188 -42.03 3.21 23.81
CA PHE A 188 -41.09 2.40 23.04
C PHE A 188 -39.64 2.66 23.47
N ILE A 189 -38.78 1.70 23.20
CA ILE A 189 -37.33 1.77 23.39
C ILE A 189 -36.67 1.75 22.02
N GLN A 190 -35.90 2.79 21.71
CA GLN A 190 -35.10 2.83 20.49
C GLN A 190 -33.82 2.00 20.67
N GLN A 191 -33.38 1.32 19.61
CA GLN A 191 -32.13 0.55 19.60
C GLN A 191 -32.03 -0.46 20.74
N TYR A 192 -33.10 -1.25 20.92
CA TYR A 192 -33.17 -2.22 21.99
C TYR A 192 -32.20 -3.39 21.75
N TRP A 193 -31.33 -3.64 22.73
CA TRP A 193 -30.31 -4.68 22.67
C TRP A 193 -30.81 -6.04 23.18
N PHE A 194 -30.94 -6.99 22.27
CA PHE A 194 -31.22 -8.39 22.61
C PHE A 194 -29.91 -9.11 22.95
N LYS A 195 -29.63 -9.22 24.25
CA LYS A 195 -28.39 -9.80 24.79
C LYS A 195 -28.11 -11.23 24.29
N ASP A 196 -29.15 -12.06 24.20
CA ASP A 196 -29.04 -13.49 23.84
C ASP A 196 -28.46 -13.72 22.44
N ILE A 197 -28.75 -12.81 21.50
CA ILE A 197 -28.28 -12.89 20.11
C ILE A 197 -27.22 -11.85 19.77
N HIS A 198 -26.88 -10.98 20.73
CA HIS A 198 -26.00 -9.83 20.54
C HIS A 198 -26.40 -8.96 19.32
N GLN A 199 -27.68 -8.63 19.19
CA GLN A 199 -28.21 -7.78 18.11
C GLN A 199 -29.13 -6.68 18.63
N LEU A 200 -29.13 -5.53 17.94
CA LEU A 200 -30.00 -4.38 18.20
C LEU A 200 -31.24 -4.44 17.32
N SER A 201 -32.33 -3.83 17.79
CA SER A 201 -33.55 -3.60 17.02
C SER A 201 -33.97 -2.14 17.09
N ASP A 202 -34.44 -1.56 15.99
CA ASP A 202 -34.61 -0.10 15.89
C ASP A 202 -35.66 0.44 16.85
N VAL A 203 -36.80 -0.26 16.96
CA VAL A 203 -37.88 0.07 17.88
C VAL A 203 -38.37 -1.20 18.56
N TYR A 204 -38.36 -1.22 19.89
CA TYR A 204 -39.04 -2.23 20.68
C TYR A 204 -40.17 -1.60 21.49
N ILE A 205 -41.35 -2.21 21.48
CA ILE A 205 -42.54 -1.76 22.19
C ILE A 205 -42.82 -2.80 23.29
N PRO A 206 -42.36 -2.57 24.54
CA PRO A 206 -42.44 -3.57 25.59
C PRO A 206 -43.87 -4.01 25.92
N SER A 207 -44.83 -3.09 25.90
CA SER A 207 -46.24 -3.38 26.19
C SER A 207 -46.90 -4.31 25.19
N LEU A 208 -46.36 -4.41 23.98
CA LEU A 208 -46.88 -5.27 22.91
C LEU A 208 -45.97 -6.47 22.61
N ASN A 209 -44.86 -6.63 23.36
CA ASN A 209 -43.78 -7.57 23.04
C ASN A 209 -43.43 -7.57 21.54
N SER A 210 -43.29 -6.37 20.96
CA SER A 210 -43.23 -6.19 19.51
C SER A 210 -42.08 -5.31 19.08
N VAL A 211 -41.55 -5.58 17.89
CA VAL A 211 -40.41 -4.88 17.28
C VAL A 211 -40.83 -4.24 15.95
N ILE A 212 -40.29 -3.07 15.64
CA ILE A 212 -40.35 -2.48 14.30
C ILE A 212 -38.90 -2.24 13.85
N GLU A 213 -38.53 -2.85 12.72
CA GLU A 213 -37.22 -2.75 12.08
C GLU A 213 -37.28 -1.79 10.90
N PHE A 214 -36.36 -0.83 10.84
CA PHE A 214 -36.17 0.07 9.71
C PHE A 214 -34.96 -0.39 8.88
N GLU A 215 -35.24 -1.10 7.80
CA GLU A 215 -34.22 -1.80 7.02
C GLU A 215 -33.74 -0.99 5.82
N GLY A 216 -32.43 -0.73 5.79
CA GLY A 216 -31.77 -0.16 4.62
C GLY A 216 -31.75 -1.15 3.44
N ASP A 217 -32.23 -0.72 2.28
CA ASP A 217 -32.53 -1.63 1.17
C ASP A 217 -31.31 -2.40 0.65
N PHE A 218 -30.16 -1.73 0.60
CA PHE A 218 -28.92 -2.33 0.13
C PHE A 218 -28.41 -3.40 1.10
N TRP A 219 -28.31 -3.07 2.40
CA TRP A 219 -27.66 -3.92 3.39
C TRP A 219 -28.47 -5.18 3.70
N HIS A 220 -29.78 -5.01 3.84
CA HIS A 220 -30.73 -6.09 4.12
C HIS A 220 -31.24 -6.81 2.86
N CYS A 221 -30.73 -6.41 1.68
CA CYS A 221 -31.04 -7.03 0.41
C CYS A 221 -32.55 -7.01 0.10
N ASN A 222 -33.15 -5.81 0.03
CA ASN A 222 -34.57 -5.63 -0.28
C ASN A 222 -34.96 -6.45 -1.53
N PRO A 223 -35.90 -7.42 -1.42
CA PRO A 223 -36.29 -8.29 -2.52
C PRO A 223 -36.79 -7.54 -3.78
N LYS A 224 -37.38 -6.35 -3.62
CA LYS A 224 -37.84 -5.52 -4.75
C LYS A 224 -36.66 -5.00 -5.59
N LEU A 225 -35.54 -4.68 -4.95
CA LEU A 225 -34.33 -4.13 -5.62
C LEU A 225 -33.29 -5.21 -5.95
N PHE A 226 -33.30 -6.30 -5.18
CA PHE A 226 -32.38 -7.43 -5.32
C PHE A 226 -33.16 -8.74 -5.48
N PRO A 227 -33.93 -8.92 -6.58
CA PRO A 227 -34.79 -10.09 -6.77
C PRO A 227 -34.02 -11.42 -6.87
N ASN A 228 -32.76 -11.37 -7.28
CA ASN A 228 -31.88 -12.54 -7.37
C ASN A 228 -31.01 -12.71 -6.10
N GLY A 229 -31.35 -12.03 -5.00
CA GLY A 229 -30.65 -12.12 -3.72
C GLY A 229 -29.33 -11.34 -3.65
N ALA A 230 -28.54 -11.67 -2.62
CA ALA A 230 -27.33 -10.94 -2.26
C ALA A 230 -26.23 -11.05 -3.33
N LYS A 231 -25.80 -9.89 -3.84
CA LYS A 231 -24.70 -9.76 -4.81
C LYS A 231 -23.34 -9.65 -4.12
N TYR A 232 -23.30 -9.02 -2.94
CA TYR A 232 -22.07 -8.71 -2.22
C TYR A 232 -21.92 -9.55 -0.95
N ASN A 233 -20.67 -9.84 -0.55
CA ASN A 233 -20.40 -10.63 0.66
C ASN A 233 -20.95 -9.96 1.93
N CYS A 234 -20.91 -8.63 2.03
CA CYS A 234 -21.50 -7.92 3.16
C CYS A 234 -23.01 -8.16 3.30
N GLN A 235 -23.75 -8.24 2.18
CA GLN A 235 -25.17 -8.57 2.17
C GLN A 235 -25.40 -10.01 2.61
N LYS A 236 -24.58 -10.96 2.14
CA LYS A 236 -24.67 -12.38 2.54
C LYS A 236 -24.49 -12.54 4.05
N GLU A 237 -23.51 -11.84 4.64
CA GLU A 237 -23.29 -11.87 6.09
C GLU A 237 -24.44 -11.19 6.86
N LYS A 238 -25.00 -10.10 6.33
CA LYS A 238 -26.14 -9.43 6.94
C LYS A 238 -27.40 -10.31 6.95
N ILE A 239 -27.70 -10.98 5.84
CA ILE A 239 -28.83 -11.94 5.75
C ILE A 239 -28.71 -13.06 6.78
N LYS A 240 -27.48 -13.59 7.00
CA LYS A 240 -27.26 -14.61 8.05
C LYS A 240 -27.60 -14.09 9.44
N LYS A 241 -27.21 -12.84 9.76
CA LYS A 241 -27.51 -12.21 11.05
C LYS A 241 -29.01 -11.95 11.22
N ASP A 242 -29.66 -11.44 10.18
CA ASP A 242 -31.10 -11.18 10.16
C ASP A 242 -31.88 -12.49 10.37
N LYS A 243 -31.45 -13.60 9.75
CA LYS A 243 -32.05 -14.92 9.96
C LYS A 243 -32.01 -15.32 11.44
N ILE A 244 -30.84 -15.25 12.09
CA ILE A 244 -30.69 -15.57 13.52
C ILE A 244 -31.61 -14.68 14.37
N LYS A 245 -31.73 -13.40 14.01
CA LYS A 245 -32.54 -12.42 14.73
C LYS A 245 -34.03 -12.76 14.68
N TYR A 246 -34.55 -13.05 13.49
CA TYR A 246 -35.97 -13.34 13.31
C TYR A 246 -36.36 -14.72 13.87
N GLU A 247 -35.48 -15.72 13.74
CA GLU A 247 -35.66 -17.02 14.42
C GLU A 247 -35.72 -16.86 15.94
N TYR A 248 -34.91 -15.96 16.51
CA TYR A 248 -34.96 -15.64 17.93
C TYR A 248 -36.28 -14.94 18.30
N PHE A 249 -36.74 -13.97 17.52
CA PHE A 249 -38.04 -13.32 17.75
C PHE A 249 -39.18 -14.32 17.74
N ASP A 250 -39.22 -15.22 16.75
CA ASP A 250 -40.21 -16.29 16.67
C ASP A 250 -40.16 -17.19 17.92
N SER A 251 -38.96 -17.59 18.35
CA SER A 251 -38.77 -18.44 19.54
C SER A 251 -39.23 -17.80 20.85
N LYS A 252 -39.22 -16.46 20.93
CA LYS A 252 -39.65 -15.68 22.10
C LYS A 252 -41.06 -15.11 21.95
N ASN A 253 -41.76 -15.48 20.88
CA ASN A 253 -43.07 -14.92 20.50
C ASN A 253 -43.06 -13.38 20.46
N ILE A 254 -41.95 -12.79 20.02
CA ILE A 254 -41.82 -11.36 19.76
C ILE A 254 -42.34 -11.12 18.35
N LYS A 255 -43.38 -10.29 18.21
CA LYS A 255 -43.89 -9.94 16.88
C LYS A 255 -43.02 -8.87 16.27
N TYR A 256 -42.83 -8.88 14.96
CA TYR A 256 -42.00 -7.88 14.31
C TYR A 256 -42.59 -7.40 12.97
N LEU A 257 -42.37 -6.12 12.68
CA LEU A 257 -42.66 -5.51 11.39
C LEU A 257 -41.36 -4.99 10.77
N ARG A 258 -41.13 -5.31 9.50
CA ARG A 258 -39.98 -4.82 8.73
C ARG A 258 -40.44 -3.71 7.79
N VAL A 259 -39.85 -2.54 7.93
CA VAL A 259 -40.13 -1.36 7.11
C VAL A 259 -38.90 -1.07 6.26
N TRP A 260 -39.06 -1.16 4.95
CA TRP A 260 -37.97 -0.87 4.01
C TRP A 260 -37.75 0.63 3.82
N GLU A 261 -36.49 1.04 3.76
CA GLU A 261 -36.10 2.43 3.53
C GLU A 261 -36.71 2.99 2.23
N ASN A 262 -36.74 2.21 1.15
CA ASN A 262 -37.36 2.63 -0.11
C ASN A 262 -38.87 2.83 0.02
N ASP A 263 -39.56 2.00 0.80
CA ASP A 263 -41.01 2.14 1.01
C ASP A 263 -41.31 3.38 1.87
N TYR A 264 -40.52 3.64 2.91
CA TYR A 264 -40.63 4.87 3.71
C TYR A 264 -40.39 6.14 2.88
N ARG A 265 -39.34 6.15 2.04
CA ARG A 265 -38.97 7.32 1.23
C ARG A 265 -39.99 7.65 0.14
N ASN A 266 -40.63 6.63 -0.45
CA ASN A 266 -41.49 6.82 -1.62
C ASN A 266 -42.99 6.69 -1.30
N ASN A 267 -43.37 6.03 -0.21
CA ASN A 267 -44.77 5.70 0.11
C ASN A 267 -45.08 5.89 1.61
N LEU A 268 -44.78 7.08 2.15
CA LEU A 268 -44.91 7.39 3.59
C LEU A 268 -46.28 7.01 4.19
N ASN A 269 -47.38 7.33 3.51
CA ASN A 269 -48.74 7.05 3.99
C ASN A 269 -48.99 5.54 4.12
N LEU A 270 -48.53 4.75 3.14
CA LEU A 270 -48.66 3.29 3.18
C LEU A 270 -47.93 2.71 4.39
N VAL A 271 -46.69 3.16 4.63
CA VAL A 271 -45.90 2.72 5.79
C VAL A 271 -46.58 3.10 7.10
N LYS A 272 -47.15 4.31 7.19
CA LYS A 272 -47.90 4.77 8.36
C LYS A 272 -49.12 3.89 8.65
N GLU A 273 -49.88 3.52 7.61
CA GLU A 273 -51.02 2.62 7.72
C GLU A 273 -50.59 1.22 8.17
N GLU A 274 -49.48 0.71 7.63
CA GLU A 274 -48.94 -0.60 7.98
C GLU A 274 -48.49 -0.68 9.45
N ILE A 275 -47.77 0.33 9.94
CA ILE A 275 -47.36 0.44 11.34
C ILE A 275 -48.58 0.51 12.26
N THR A 276 -49.55 1.37 11.93
CA THR A 276 -50.79 1.50 12.72
C THR A 276 -51.55 0.18 12.79
N ARG A 277 -51.70 -0.51 11.65
CA ARG A 277 -52.36 -1.81 11.56
C ARG A 277 -51.63 -2.87 12.39
N PHE A 278 -50.31 -2.92 12.30
CA PHE A 278 -49.48 -3.85 13.06
C PHE A 278 -49.70 -3.68 14.56
N ILE A 279 -49.62 -2.44 15.06
CA ILE A 279 -49.81 -2.11 16.49
C ILE A 279 -51.22 -2.48 16.97
N ASN A 280 -52.25 -2.08 16.22
CA ASN A 280 -53.64 -2.34 16.61
C ASN A 280 -53.94 -3.85 16.69
N ASN A 281 -53.40 -4.65 15.76
CA ASN A 281 -53.57 -6.11 15.78
C ASN A 281 -52.95 -6.73 17.04
N GLN A 282 -51.83 -6.20 17.55
CA GLN A 282 -51.22 -6.70 18.78
C GLN A 282 -52.01 -6.29 20.02
N SER A 283 -52.52 -5.06 20.07
CA SER A 283 -53.36 -4.60 21.18
C SER A 283 -54.63 -5.45 21.36
N ASN A 284 -55.28 -5.85 20.26
CA ASN A 284 -56.47 -6.70 20.30
C ASN A 284 -56.19 -8.16 20.71
N THR A 285 -54.94 -8.63 20.54
CA THR A 285 -54.53 -9.99 20.92
C THR A 285 -54.26 -10.10 22.42
N ILE A 286 -53.96 -8.99 23.09
CA ILE A 286 -53.67 -8.93 24.54
C ILE A 286 -54.96 -8.77 25.38
N GLN A 287 -56.05 -8.29 24.76
CA GLN A 287 -57.35 -8.09 25.41
C GLN A 287 -58.28 -9.31 25.37
N ASN A 288 -57.90 -10.39 24.67
CA ASN A 288 -58.59 -11.68 24.63
C ASN A 288 -57.78 -12.77 25.33
#